data_AF-A0A821G5H5-F1
#
_entry.id   AF-A0A821G5H5-F1
#
_cell.length_a   1.000
_cell.length_b   1.000
_cell.length_c   1.000
_cell.angle_alpha   90.00
_cell.angle_beta   90.00
_cell.angle_gamma   90.00
#
_symmetry.space_group_name_H-M   'P 1'
#
loop_
_entity.id
_entity.type
_entity.pdbx_description
1 polymer ?
#
loop_
_entity_poly.entity_id
_entity_poly.type
_entity_poly.pdbx_seq_one_letter_code
_entity_poly.pdbx_strand_id
1 'polypeptide(L)' 'YVPADDLTDPAPATTFAHLDATTVLSRGIAELGIYPAVDPLDSTSRILDPNIVGEEHYSVARSIQKTLQVRYK' A
#
# COMPACT_ATOMS: atom_id res chain seq x y z
N TYR A 1 1.46 -0.66 14.26
CA TYR A 1 0.61 -1.57 15.06
C TYR A 1 -0.79 -0.98 15.00
N VAL A 2 -1.72 -1.66 14.33
CA VAL A 2 -3.12 -1.25 14.23
C VAL A 2 -3.91 -2.16 15.17
N PRO A 3 -4.57 -1.63 16.22
CA PRO A 3 -5.41 -2.43 17.09
C PRO A 3 -6.54 -3.07 16.26
N ALA A 4 -6.74 -4.38 16.41
CA ALA A 4 -7.83 -5.13 15.77
C ALA A 4 -7.90 -5.05 14.23
N ASP A 5 -6.80 -4.72 13.54
CA ASP A 5 -6.74 -4.57 12.08
C ASP A 5 -7.73 -3.51 11.50
N ASP A 6 -8.23 -2.58 12.34
CA ASP A 6 -9.15 -1.52 11.93
C ASP A 6 -8.41 -0.21 11.61
N LEU A 7 -8.31 0.11 10.31
CA LEU A 7 -7.68 1.34 9.81
C LEU A 7 -8.52 2.60 10.02
N THR A 8 -9.77 2.49 10.48
CA THR A 8 -10.67 3.61 10.76
C THR A 8 -10.59 4.12 12.20
N ASP A 9 -9.78 3.48 13.05
CA ASP A 9 -9.54 3.95 14.41
C ASP A 9 -8.92 5.37 14.39
N PRO A 10 -9.35 6.28 15.29
CA PRO A 10 -8.87 7.66 15.30
C PRO A 10 -7.37 7.81 15.58
N ALA A 11 -6.72 6.86 16.27
CA ALA A 11 -5.29 6.93 16.58
C ALA A 11 -4.36 6.74 15.36
N PRO A 12 -4.56 5.76 14.47
CA PRO A 12 -3.80 5.67 13.23
C PRO A 12 -4.19 6.75 12.21
N ALA A 13 -5.47 7.16 12.14
CA ALA A 13 -5.95 8.17 11.20
C ALA A 13 -5.20 9.51 11.31
N THR A 14 -4.89 9.98 12.53
CA THR A 14 -4.12 11.21 12.73
C THR A 14 -2.64 11.06 12.38
N THR A 15 -2.07 9.88 12.60
CA THR A 15 -0.66 9.61 12.26
C THR A 15 -0.48 9.52 10.74
N PHE A 16 -1.43 8.92 10.03
CA PHE A 16 -1.40 8.79 8.56
C PHE A 16 -1.41 10.14 7.83
N ALA A 17 -2.08 11.16 8.37
CA ALA A 17 -2.07 12.49 7.76
C ALA A 17 -0.66 13.10 7.66
N HIS A 18 0.22 12.75 8.61
CA HIS A 18 1.60 13.23 8.70
C HIS A 18 2.63 12.32 8.02
N LEU A 19 2.23 11.16 7.48
CA LEU A 19 3.12 10.23 6.80
C LEU A 19 3.07 10.44 5.29
N ASP A 20 4.24 10.47 4.65
CA ASP A 20 4.36 10.63 3.20
C ASP A 20 4.13 9.33 2.42
N ALA A 21 4.29 8.19 3.09
CA ALA A 21 3.98 6.87 2.56
C ALA A 21 3.43 5.96 3.65
N THR A 22 2.55 5.05 3.24
CA THR A 22 1.88 4.06 4.06
C THR A 22 2.16 2.68 3.48
N THR A 23 2.80 1.82 4.27
CA THR A 23 3.06 0.43 3.90
C THR A 23 2.20 -0.46 4.79
N VAL A 24 1.19 -1.09 4.21
CA VAL A 24 0.27 -1.99 4.90
C VAL A 24 0.83 -3.40 4.84
N LEU A 25 0.92 -4.06 6.00
CA LEU A 25 1.30 -5.47 6.09
C LEU A 25 0.06 -6.32 6.31
N SER A 26 -0.19 -7.30 5.45
CA SER A 26 -1.38 -8.15 5.47
C SER A 26 -1.08 -9.56 5.94
N ARG A 27 -1.88 -10.07 6.88
CA ARG A 27 -1.80 -11.45 7.37
C ARG A 27 -2.05 -12.46 6.24
N GLY A 28 -3.00 -12.19 5.36
CA GLY A 28 -3.31 -13.08 4.23
C GLY A 28 -2.14 -13.26 3.26
N ILE A 29 -1.31 -12.23 3.08
CA ILE A 29 -0.10 -12.31 2.23
C ILE A 29 1.01 -13.11 2.94
N ALA A 30 1.16 -12.94 4.25
CA ALA A 30 2.11 -13.72 5.04
C ALA A 30 1.76 -15.22 5.06
N GLU A 31 0.46 -15.56 5.10
CA GLU A 31 -0.04 -16.95 5.05
C GLU A 31 0.26 -17.63 3.70
N LEU A 32 0.34 -16.86 2.62
CA LEU A 32 0.80 -17.33 1.30
C LEU A 32 2.33 -17.56 1.25
N GLY A 33 3.06 -17.26 2.32
CA GLY A 33 4.52 -17.40 2.40
C GLY A 33 5.30 -16.29 1.71
N ILE A 34 4.66 -15.16 1.37
CA ILE A 34 5.30 -14.03 0.69
C ILE A 34 5.87 -13.05 1.74
N TYR A 35 7.18 -12.81 1.66
CA TYR A 35 7.90 -11.92 2.57
C TYR A 35 8.72 -10.86 1.81
N PRO A 36 8.63 -9.57 2.19
CA PRO A 36 7.78 -9.01 3.24
C PRO A 36 6.29 -9.04 2.87
N ALA A 37 5.41 -9.21 3.85
CA ALA A 37 3.96 -9.39 3.66
C ALA A 37 3.22 -8.07 3.34
N VAL A 38 3.79 -7.27 2.43
CA VAL A 38 3.27 -5.97 2.03
C VAL A 38 2.08 -6.13 1.11
N ASP A 39 0.99 -5.43 1.42
CA ASP A 39 -0.16 -5.31 0.53
C ASP A 39 0.06 -4.17 -0.48
N PRO A 40 0.26 -4.47 -1.78
CA PRO A 40 0.54 -3.45 -2.79
C PRO A 40 -0.68 -2.65 -3.24
N LEU A 41 -1.89 -3.05 -2.87
CA LEU A 41 -3.14 -2.35 -3.21
C LEU A 41 -3.54 -1.38 -2.09
N ASP A 42 -3.32 -1.77 -0.84
CA ASP A 42 -3.63 -0.92 0.32
C ASP A 42 -2.44 -0.05 0.76
N SER A 43 -1.22 -0.33 0.30
CA SER A 43 -0.07 0.56 0.49
C SER A 43 -0.10 1.71 -0.50
N THR A 44 0.04 2.94 0.00
CA THR A 44 0.04 4.16 -0.83
C THR A 44 1.21 5.07 -0.49
N SER A 45 1.63 5.88 -1.46
CA SER A 45 2.69 6.86 -1.26
C SER A 45 2.36 8.14 -2.01
N ARG A 46 2.52 9.29 -1.34
CA ARG A 46 2.29 10.61 -1.95
C ARG A 46 3.32 10.94 -3.03
N ILE A 47 4.52 10.36 -2.92
CA ILE A 47 5.59 10.57 -3.89
C ILE A 47 5.43 9.70 -5.14
N LEU A 48 4.45 8.79 -5.19
CA LEU A 48 4.12 8.02 -6.40
C LEU A 48 3.33 8.90 -7.39
N ASP A 49 4.00 9.95 -7.85
CA ASP A 49 3.51 10.93 -8.81
C ASP A 49 4.50 10.99 -10.00
N PRO A 50 4.03 10.98 -11.26
CA PRO A 50 4.92 11.01 -12.43
C PRO A 50 5.86 12.21 -12.45
N ASN A 51 5.50 13.34 -11.82
CA ASN A 51 6.36 14.53 -11.73
C ASN A 51 7.49 14.39 -10.70
N ILE A 52 7.41 13.40 -9.80
CA ILE A 52 8.41 13.15 -8.76
C ILE A 52 9.28 11.93 -9.12
N VAL A 53 8.65 10.82 -9.47
CA VAL A 53 9.35 9.54 -9.74
C VAL A 53 9.62 9.29 -11.23
N GLY A 54 9.07 10.14 -12.12
CA GLY A 54 9.13 9.96 -13.57
C GLY A 54 8.01 9.07 -14.11
N GLU A 55 7.69 9.26 -15.40
CA GLU A 55 6.58 8.58 -16.09
C GLU A 55 6.76 7.06 -16.20
N GLU A 56 8.00 6.60 -16.43
CA GLU A 56 8.27 5.16 -16.54
C GLU A 56 7.98 4.45 -15.21
N HIS A 57 8.51 4.98 -14.10
CA HIS A 57 8.29 4.39 -12.79
C HIS A 57 6.81 4.43 -12.40
N TYR A 58 6.15 5.56 -12.62
CA TYR A 58 4.72 5.71 -12.34
C TYR A 58 3.86 4.72 -13.14
N SER A 59 4.11 4.60 -14.44
CA SER A 59 3.34 3.70 -15.32
C SER A 59 3.55 2.22 -15.01
N VAL A 60 4.78 1.80 -14.70
CA VAL A 60 5.08 0.43 -14.27
C VAL A 60 4.37 0.11 -12.95
N ALA A 61 4.48 1.00 -11.95
CA ALA A 61 3.83 0.82 -10.65
C ALA A 61 2.30 0.70 -10.78
N ARG A 62 1.67 1.59 -11.58
CA ARG A 62 0.22 1.53 -11.85
C ARG A 62 -0.21 0.27 -12.60
N SER A 63 0.61 -0.21 -13.53
CA SER A 63 0.33 -1.44 -14.28
C SER A 63 0.35 -2.68 -13.39
N ILE A 64 1.30 -2.74 -12.45
CA ILE A 64 1.36 -3.81 -11.44
C ILE A 64 0.12 -3.75 -10.54
N GLN A 65 -0.23 -2.57 -10.00
CA GLN A 65 -1.44 -2.40 -9.17
C GLN A 65 -2.70 -2.85 -9.91
N LYS A 66 -2.88 -2.44 -11.17
CA LYS A 66 -4.04 -2.84 -11.99
C LYS A 66 -4.09 -4.36 -12.19
N THR A 67 -2.95 -4.98 -12.45
CA THR A 67 -2.87 -6.44 -12.65
C THR A 67 -3.21 -7.20 -11.38
N LEU A 68 -2.72 -6.73 -10.23
CA LEU A 68 -3.02 -7.34 -8.94
C LEU A 68 -4.47 -7.12 -8.51
N GLN A 69 -5.05 -5.95 -8.79
CA GLN A 69 -6.46 -5.67 -8.49
C GLN A 69 -7.43 -6.54 -9.28
N VAL A 70 -7.11 -6.87 -10.54
CA VAL A 70 -7.94 -7.76 -11.37
C VAL A 70 -7.84 -9.23 -10.95
N ARG A 71 -6.72 -9.63 -10.34
CA ARG A 71 -6.40 -11.04 -10.07
C ARG A 71 -6.66 -11.48 -8.63
N TYR A 72 -6.66 -10.55 -7.69
CA TYR A 72 -6.72 -10.84 -6.24
C TYR A 72 -7.89 -10.16 -5.50
N LYS A 73 -8.64 -9.28 -6.16
CA LYS A 73 -9.99 -8.87 -5.74
C LYS A 73 -11.01 -9.48 -6.67
#